data_AF-A0A963QW75-F1
#
_entry.id   AF-A0A963QW75-F1
#
_cell.length_a   1.000
_cell.length_b   1.000
_cell.length_c   1.000
_cell.angle_alpha   90.00
_cell.angle_beta   90.00
_cell.angle_gamma   90.00
#
_symmetry.space_group_name_H-M   'P 1'
#
loop_
_entity.id
_entity.type
_entity.pdbx_description
1 polymer ?
#
loop_
_entity_poly.entity_id
_entity_poly.type
_entity_poly.pdbx_seq_one_letter_code
_entity_poly.pdbx_strand_id
1 'polypeptide(L)'
;MCTDDLPGFARRLKKDAGLARGGPVVAGSEVLLIGKGEKPQTLTLRLANRHGLIAGATGTGKTVTLQVLAEGFSRAGVPVFCADVKGDLAGLSRAGEARPRLEARAAELGEADYRMEPTPVVFWDLFGRQGHPIRTTISEMGPLLLARLMELNDTQEGVLSIAFRVADDEGLLILDLKDLRAVLNLVAENAGTLRTTYGNVSSASVGAILRRLLVLEQQGGDFFFGEPALALSDLMRGDLSGRGIVNVLAADQLMQSPRLYATFLLWLLSELFEQLPEVGDPERPKLVFFFD
;
A
#
# COMPACT_ATOMS: atom_id res chain seq x y z
N MET A 1 15.12 -16.98 5.86
CA MET A 1 16.46 -16.49 5.49
C MET A 1 16.87 -15.44 6.50
N CYS A 2 18.13 -15.51 6.95
CA CYS A 2 18.69 -14.83 8.12
C CYS A 2 18.36 -13.33 8.21
N THR A 3 18.02 -12.89 9.42
CA THR A 3 17.77 -11.50 9.83
C THR A 3 19.03 -10.63 9.95
N ASP A 4 20.20 -11.11 9.53
CA ASP A 4 21.48 -10.48 9.86
C ASP A 4 22.05 -9.57 8.75
N ASP A 5 21.48 -9.55 7.54
CA ASP A 5 22.03 -8.81 6.38
C ASP A 5 21.40 -7.44 6.10
N LEU A 6 20.55 -6.89 6.99
CA LEU A 6 19.97 -5.54 6.81
C LEU A 6 20.34 -4.57 7.95
N PRO A 7 21.61 -4.17 8.05
CA PRO A 7 22.08 -3.25 9.10
C PRO A 7 21.37 -1.89 9.06
N GLY A 8 20.81 -1.46 7.93
CA GLY A 8 20.01 -0.23 7.83
C GLY A 8 18.60 -0.33 8.42
N PHE A 9 17.88 -1.44 8.15
CA PHE A 9 16.52 -1.66 8.63
C PHE A 9 16.51 -1.96 10.14
N ALA A 10 17.39 -2.84 10.62
CA ALA A 10 17.54 -3.14 12.04
C ALA A 10 17.99 -1.92 12.87
N ARG A 11 18.77 -1.01 12.28
CA ARG A 11 19.19 0.24 12.92
C ARG A 11 18.07 1.28 12.96
N ARG A 12 17.18 1.35 11.95
CA ARG A 12 15.93 2.14 11.98
C ARG A 12 14.96 1.62 13.06
N LEU A 13 14.73 0.31 13.13
CA LEU A 13 13.96 -0.34 14.20
C LEU A 13 14.51 -0.09 15.63
N LYS A 14 15.80 0.23 15.77
CA LYS A 14 16.44 0.60 17.04
C LYS A 14 16.42 2.12 17.31
N LYS A 15 16.61 2.94 16.28
CA LYS A 15 16.60 4.42 16.40
C LYS A 15 15.20 4.95 16.67
N ASP A 16 14.20 4.30 16.09
CA ASP A 16 12.80 4.68 16.14
C ASP A 16 11.99 3.77 17.07
N ALA A 17 12.67 3.08 18.01
CA ALA A 17 12.01 2.40 19.13
C ALA A 17 11.06 3.40 19.81
N GLY A 18 9.77 3.20 19.50
CA GLY A 18 8.66 4.16 19.44
C GLY A 18 8.87 5.49 20.16
N LEU A 19 8.92 6.59 19.40
CA LEU A 19 8.49 7.90 19.90
C LEU A 19 6.94 7.99 19.88
N ALA A 20 6.31 6.95 20.42
CA ALA A 20 4.98 6.83 21.00
C ALA A 20 3.76 7.09 20.10
N ARG A 21 2.54 6.76 20.54
CA ARG A 21 1.76 7.52 21.54
C ARG A 21 0.30 7.15 21.26
N GLY A 22 -0.58 7.15 22.24
CA GLY A 22 -2.01 6.90 22.02
C GLY A 22 -2.55 6.21 23.25
N GLY A 23 -3.28 6.96 24.06
CA GLY A 23 -3.84 6.40 25.28
C GLY A 23 -5.01 5.45 24.98
N PRO A 24 -5.38 4.56 25.92
CA PRO A 24 -6.75 4.17 26.15
C PRO A 24 -7.72 4.05 24.97
N VAL A 25 -7.44 3.30 23.91
CA VAL A 25 -8.58 2.65 23.24
C VAL A 25 -8.91 1.48 24.12
N VAL A 26 -9.91 1.65 24.98
CA VAL A 26 -10.51 0.53 25.71
C VAL A 26 -10.87 -0.50 24.64
N ALA A 27 -10.39 -1.73 24.77
CA ALA A 27 -10.75 -2.78 23.81
C ALA A 27 -12.29 -2.86 23.74
N GLY A 28 -12.87 -2.53 22.58
CA GLY A 28 -14.32 -2.41 22.39
C GLY A 28 -14.92 -1.00 22.51
N SER A 29 -14.13 0.08 22.67
CA SER A 29 -14.67 1.44 22.60
C SER A 29 -14.96 1.86 21.17
N GLU A 30 -16.17 2.38 20.93
CA GLU A 30 -16.58 2.98 19.64
C GLU A 30 -15.88 4.32 19.32
N VAL A 31 -14.88 4.70 20.12
CA VAL A 31 -14.17 5.99 20.02
C VAL A 31 -12.65 5.80 20.20
N LEU A 32 -11.87 6.65 19.55
CA LEU A 32 -10.41 6.74 19.62
C LEU A 32 -9.99 8.07 20.24
N LEU A 33 -9.15 8.08 21.28
CA LEU A 33 -8.60 9.34 21.80
C LEU A 33 -7.55 9.92 20.85
N ILE A 34 -7.79 11.14 20.37
CA ILE A 34 -6.86 11.86 19.49
C ILE A 34 -5.97 12.81 20.30
N GLY A 35 -6.51 13.40 21.35
CA GLY A 35 -5.80 14.35 22.20
C GLY A 35 -6.70 15.02 23.22
N LYS A 36 -6.23 16.11 23.84
CA LYS A 36 -6.96 16.85 24.88
C LYS A 36 -6.71 18.35 24.74
N GLY A 37 -7.81 19.11 24.64
CA GLY A 37 -7.83 20.55 24.86
C GLY A 37 -8.37 20.84 26.26
N GLU A 38 -9.40 21.67 26.38
CA GLU A 38 -10.17 21.80 27.63
C GLU A 38 -10.84 20.47 28.02
N LYS A 39 -11.26 19.70 27.00
CA LYS A 39 -11.86 18.37 27.14
C LYS A 39 -11.13 17.36 26.26
N PRO A 40 -11.15 16.06 26.60
CA PRO A 40 -10.69 15.00 25.70
C PRO A 40 -11.37 15.11 24.33
N GLN A 41 -10.59 14.92 23.27
CA GLN A 41 -11.06 14.94 21.88
C GLN A 41 -10.93 13.54 21.30
N THR A 42 -12.06 13.00 20.87
CA THR A 42 -12.16 11.60 20.41
C THR A 42 -12.74 11.52 19.01
N LEU A 43 -12.28 10.54 18.24
CA LEU A 43 -12.85 10.16 16.94
C LEU A 43 -13.79 8.97 17.12
N THR A 44 -15.07 9.14 16.80
CA THR A 44 -16.02 8.02 16.75
C THR A 44 -15.72 7.12 15.55
N LEU A 45 -15.53 5.81 15.78
CA LEU A 45 -15.16 4.83 14.75
C LEU A 45 -16.17 4.78 13.60
N ARG A 46 -17.47 4.85 13.89
CA ARG A 46 -18.53 4.91 12.87
C ARG A 46 -18.40 6.11 11.93
N LEU A 47 -17.76 7.19 12.38
CA LEU A 47 -17.50 8.38 11.56
C LEU A 47 -16.12 8.36 10.89
N ALA A 48 -15.30 7.35 11.16
CA ALA A 48 -13.96 7.19 10.59
C ALA A 48 -13.96 6.59 9.18
N ASN A 49 -15.15 6.25 8.63
CA ASN A 49 -15.34 5.97 7.20
C ASN A 49 -15.24 7.25 6.33
N ARG A 50 -15.17 8.43 6.96
CA ARG A 50 -14.98 9.72 6.28
C ARG A 50 -13.49 10.04 6.12
N HIS A 51 -13.13 10.64 5.00
CA HIS A 51 -11.76 11.08 4.75
C HIS A 51 -11.36 12.22 5.70
N GLY A 52 -10.09 12.19 6.13
CA GLY A 52 -9.50 13.20 7.00
C GLY A 52 -8.17 13.72 6.45
N LEU A 53 -7.70 14.85 6.99
CA LEU A 53 -6.44 15.49 6.61
C LEU A 53 -5.63 15.82 7.86
N ILE A 54 -4.38 15.36 7.90
CA ILE A 54 -3.41 15.74 8.93
C ILE A 54 -2.40 16.70 8.30
N ALA A 55 -2.50 17.98 8.64
CA ALA A 55 -1.62 19.04 8.12
C ALA A 55 -0.75 19.65 9.21
N GLY A 56 0.47 20.05 8.85
CA GLY A 56 1.43 20.68 9.76
C GLY A 56 2.81 20.79 9.13
N ALA A 57 3.67 21.66 9.67
CA ALA A 57 5.06 21.78 9.21
C ALA A 57 5.90 20.54 9.59
N THR A 58 7.13 20.47 9.10
CA THR A 58 8.07 19.42 9.54
C THR A 58 8.37 19.58 11.03
N GLY A 59 8.37 18.48 11.78
CA GLY A 59 8.63 18.50 13.23
C GLY A 59 7.43 18.87 14.12
N THR A 60 6.25 19.16 13.55
CA THR A 60 5.04 19.48 14.36
C THR A 60 4.28 18.25 14.85
N GLY A 61 4.85 17.05 14.70
CA GLY A 61 4.26 15.81 15.23
C GLY A 61 3.31 15.06 14.28
N LYS A 62 3.28 15.35 12.97
CA LYS A 62 2.45 14.60 12.00
C LYS A 62 2.62 13.09 12.10
N THR A 63 3.87 12.63 12.07
CA THR A 63 4.23 11.21 12.21
C THR A 63 3.71 10.60 13.51
N VAL A 64 3.86 11.32 14.62
CA VAL A 64 3.37 10.88 15.93
C VAL A 64 1.84 10.77 15.92
N THR A 65 1.13 11.73 15.34
CA THR A 65 -0.34 11.67 15.21
C THR A 65 -0.77 10.47 14.37
N LEU A 66 -0.06 10.17 13.27
CA LEU A 66 -0.34 9.01 12.44
C LEU A 66 -0.12 7.70 13.22
N GLN A 67 0.99 7.58 13.97
CA GLN A 67 1.25 6.45 14.85
C GLN A 67 0.12 6.25 15.86
N VAL A 68 -0.31 7.32 16.55
CA VAL A 68 -1.45 7.29 17.49
C VAL A 68 -2.71 6.74 16.86
N LEU A 69 -3.05 7.24 15.68
CA LEU A 69 -4.24 6.79 14.98
C LEU A 69 -4.12 5.34 14.54
N ALA A 70 -2.99 4.94 13.97
CA ALA A 70 -2.76 3.58 13.51
C ALA A 70 -2.83 2.57 14.67
N GLU A 71 -2.20 2.86 15.80
CA GLU A 71 -2.29 2.07 17.03
C GLU A 71 -3.74 2.00 17.53
N GLY A 72 -4.44 3.13 17.54
CA GLY A 72 -5.82 3.20 18.00
C GLY A 72 -6.78 2.36 17.15
N PHE A 73 -6.69 2.47 15.83
CA PHE A 73 -7.46 1.64 14.91
C PHE A 73 -7.11 0.15 15.06
N SER A 74 -5.83 -0.19 15.16
CA SER A 74 -5.38 -1.56 15.41
C SER A 74 -6.01 -2.12 16.70
N ARG A 75 -5.96 -1.38 17.81
CA ARG A 75 -6.60 -1.79 19.08
C ARG A 75 -8.11 -1.93 18.97
N ALA A 76 -8.75 -1.12 18.13
CA ALA A 76 -10.18 -1.23 17.83
C ALA A 76 -10.52 -2.39 16.86
N GLY A 77 -9.55 -3.22 16.48
CA GLY A 77 -9.74 -4.35 15.56
C GLY A 77 -9.84 -3.93 14.10
N VAL A 78 -9.44 -2.70 13.75
CA VAL A 78 -9.47 -2.15 12.40
C VAL A 78 -8.06 -2.23 11.80
N PRO A 79 -7.85 -3.03 10.75
CA PRO A 79 -6.59 -3.06 10.02
C PRO A 79 -6.25 -1.70 9.41
N VAL A 80 -4.97 -1.40 9.33
CA VAL A 80 -4.46 -0.12 8.84
C VAL A 80 -3.44 -0.37 7.74
N PHE A 81 -3.42 0.44 6.70
CA PHE A 81 -2.34 0.48 5.71
C PHE A 81 -1.68 1.86 5.74
N CYS A 82 -0.36 1.88 5.83
CA CYS A 82 0.44 3.10 5.83
C CYS A 82 1.61 2.98 4.85
N ALA A 83 1.82 4.00 4.03
CA ALA A 83 3.06 4.14 3.28
C ALA A 83 4.14 4.79 4.17
N ASP A 84 5.22 4.05 4.48
CA ASP A 84 6.32 4.55 5.30
C ASP A 84 7.49 4.97 4.43
N VAL A 85 7.41 6.23 4.01
CA VAL A 85 8.43 6.88 3.18
C VAL A 85 9.68 7.21 3.99
N LYS A 86 9.50 7.61 5.26
CA LYS A 86 10.57 8.10 6.14
C LYS A 86 11.21 7.02 7.00
N GLY A 87 10.57 5.86 7.12
CA GLY A 87 10.98 4.76 8.00
C GLY A 87 10.53 4.96 9.45
N ASP A 88 9.67 5.95 9.71
CA ASP A 88 9.29 6.32 11.06
C ASP A 88 8.21 5.39 11.63
N LEU A 89 7.45 4.67 10.79
CA LEU A 89 6.32 3.84 11.22
C LEU A 89 6.74 2.42 11.60
N ALA A 90 7.93 1.97 11.18
CA ALA A 90 8.46 0.66 11.55
C ALA A 90 8.58 0.44 13.07
N GLY A 91 8.73 1.52 13.85
CA GLY A 91 8.78 1.51 15.31
C GLY A 91 7.53 0.92 15.99
N LEU A 92 6.36 0.95 15.33
CA LEU A 92 5.09 0.42 15.85
C LEU A 92 5.16 -1.08 16.20
N SER A 93 6.04 -1.82 15.53
CA SER A 93 6.21 -3.27 15.71
C SER A 93 6.87 -3.65 17.05
N ARG A 94 7.42 -2.69 17.79
CA ARG A 94 8.19 -2.93 19.02
C ARG A 94 7.56 -2.23 20.20
N ALA A 95 7.62 -2.86 21.36
CA ALA A 95 7.34 -2.19 22.62
C ALA A 95 8.31 -1.01 22.79
N GLY A 96 7.79 0.17 23.11
CA GLY A 96 8.61 1.32 23.46
C GLY A 96 9.27 1.17 24.84
N GLU A 97 10.30 1.97 25.09
CA GLU A 97 10.93 2.06 26.41
C GLU A 97 10.17 3.02 27.32
N ALA A 98 10.15 2.74 28.62
CA ALA A 98 9.54 3.61 29.62
C ALA A 98 10.23 4.99 29.63
N ARG A 99 9.43 6.06 29.49
CA ARG A 99 9.91 7.45 29.52
C ARG A 99 9.02 8.25 30.47
N PRO A 100 9.57 8.84 31.55
CA PRO A 100 8.78 9.57 32.55
C PRO A 100 7.90 10.69 31.95
N ARG A 101 8.38 11.33 30.88
CA ARG A 101 7.63 12.38 30.18
C ARG A 101 6.37 11.86 29.48
N LEU A 102 6.40 10.63 28.96
CA LEU A 102 5.26 10.03 28.28
C LEU A 102 4.23 9.51 29.30
N GLU A 103 4.70 8.92 30.40
CA GLU A 103 3.86 8.48 31.52
C GLU A 103 3.13 9.67 32.18
N ALA A 104 3.85 10.76 32.46
CA ALA A 104 3.25 11.99 32.97
C ALA A 104 2.20 12.55 31.99
N ARG A 105 2.49 12.51 30.68
CA ARG A 105 1.53 12.96 29.66
C ARG A 105 0.30 12.05 29.58
N ALA A 106 0.46 10.74 29.70
CA ALA A 106 -0.66 9.80 29.76
C ALA A 106 -1.53 10.07 30.99
N ALA A 107 -0.91 10.30 32.16
CA ALA A 107 -1.63 10.68 33.37
C ALA A 107 -2.41 12.01 33.20
N GLU A 108 -1.83 13.02 32.56
CA GLU A 108 -2.53 14.28 32.23
C GLU A 108 -3.75 14.07 31.33
N LEU A 109 -3.68 13.08 30.43
CA LEU A 109 -4.77 12.70 29.53
C LEU A 109 -5.86 11.87 30.23
N GLY A 110 -5.59 11.37 31.46
CA GLY A 110 -6.49 10.50 32.20
C GLY A 110 -6.34 9.02 31.87
N GLU A 111 -5.18 8.63 31.33
CA GLU A 111 -4.93 7.28 30.81
C GLU A 111 -4.34 6.37 31.88
N ALA A 112 -5.22 5.78 32.69
CA ALA A 112 -4.84 4.94 33.83
C ALA A 112 -4.12 3.64 33.42
N ASP A 113 -4.43 3.10 32.24
CA ASP A 113 -3.90 1.82 31.73
C ASP A 113 -2.89 2.00 30.58
N TYR A 114 -2.14 3.11 30.60
CA TYR A 114 -1.10 3.35 29.60
C TYR A 114 -0.03 2.25 29.65
N ARG A 115 0.12 1.52 28.53
CA ARG A 115 1.10 0.45 28.37
C ARG A 115 1.86 0.59 27.06
N MET A 116 3.17 0.42 27.16
CA MET A 116 4.08 0.35 26.01
C MET A 116 4.10 -1.09 25.49
N GLU A 117 3.20 -1.39 24.57
CA GLU A 117 3.06 -2.72 23.96
C GLU A 117 3.27 -2.67 22.44
N PRO A 118 3.75 -3.75 21.81
CA PRO A 118 3.91 -3.78 20.37
C PRO A 118 2.55 -3.85 19.66
N THR A 119 2.45 -3.17 18.53
CA THR A 119 1.32 -3.26 17.60
C THR A 119 1.57 -4.41 16.63
N PRO A 120 0.55 -5.21 16.25
CA PRO A 120 0.72 -6.22 15.21
C PRO A 120 1.01 -5.53 13.87
N VAL A 121 2.22 -5.74 13.34
CA VAL A 121 2.69 -5.08 12.12
C VAL A 121 3.11 -6.13 11.09
N VAL A 122 2.72 -5.91 9.83
CA VAL A 122 3.25 -6.64 8.68
C VAL A 122 3.96 -5.63 7.77
N PHE A 123 5.21 -5.90 7.45
CA PHE A 123 6.00 -5.09 6.54
C PHE A 123 5.83 -5.58 5.12
N TRP A 124 5.60 -4.65 4.20
CA TRP A 124 5.43 -4.90 2.78
C TRP A 124 6.48 -4.14 1.97
N ASP A 125 6.96 -4.71 0.88
CA ASP A 125 7.99 -4.11 0.03
C ASP A 125 7.83 -4.58 -1.42
N LEU A 126 7.81 -3.65 -2.38
CA LEU A 126 7.74 -3.98 -3.80
C LEU A 126 9.00 -4.72 -4.30
N PHE A 127 10.15 -4.48 -3.68
CA PHE A 127 11.41 -5.15 -4.05
C PHE A 127 11.71 -6.38 -3.18
N GLY A 128 10.85 -6.67 -2.19
CA GLY A 128 11.01 -7.81 -1.28
C GLY A 128 12.28 -7.80 -0.42
N ARG A 129 12.86 -6.62 -0.14
CA ARG A 129 14.10 -6.47 0.63
C ARG A 129 13.83 -6.26 2.11
N GLN A 130 12.84 -5.44 2.47
CA GLN A 130 12.56 -5.02 3.86
C GLN A 130 11.21 -5.55 4.39
N GLY A 131 10.51 -6.37 3.61
CA GLY A 131 9.19 -6.89 3.96
C GLY A 131 8.72 -7.97 2.99
N HIS A 132 7.47 -8.39 3.17
CA HIS A 132 6.79 -9.30 2.27
C HIS A 132 6.66 -8.66 0.87
N PRO A 133 6.97 -9.40 -0.21
CA PRO A 133 6.88 -8.88 -1.56
C PRO A 133 5.43 -8.53 -1.88
N ILE A 134 5.19 -7.30 -2.32
CA ILE A 134 3.94 -6.93 -2.98
C ILE A 134 4.09 -7.23 -4.47
N ARG A 135 3.11 -7.94 -5.02
CA ARG A 135 3.01 -8.19 -6.46
C ARG A 135 1.58 -8.03 -6.96
N THR A 136 1.45 -7.86 -8.27
CA THR A 136 0.21 -7.97 -9.04
C THR A 136 0.56 -8.53 -10.41
N THR A 137 -0.42 -9.03 -11.16
CA THR A 137 -0.17 -9.49 -12.54
C THR A 137 -0.41 -8.38 -13.57
N ILE A 138 0.17 -8.55 -14.76
CA ILE A 138 -0.12 -7.65 -15.89
C ILE A 138 -1.61 -7.71 -16.27
N SER A 139 -2.20 -8.89 -16.21
CA SER A 139 -3.64 -9.11 -16.41
C SER A 139 -4.51 -8.34 -15.42
N GLU A 140 -4.21 -8.39 -14.12
CA GLU A 140 -4.95 -7.63 -13.08
C GLU A 140 -4.86 -6.12 -13.31
N MET A 141 -3.69 -5.61 -13.70
CA MET A 141 -3.55 -4.17 -13.91
C MET A 141 -4.28 -3.68 -15.18
N GLY A 142 -4.33 -4.53 -16.21
CA GLY A 142 -5.05 -4.26 -17.44
C GLY A 142 -4.42 -3.16 -18.33
N PRO A 143 -4.92 -3.00 -19.56
CA PRO A 143 -4.29 -2.16 -20.57
C PRO A 143 -4.33 -0.67 -20.22
N LEU A 144 -5.39 -0.19 -19.56
CA LEU A 144 -5.57 1.23 -19.25
C LEU A 144 -4.54 1.73 -18.23
N LEU A 145 -4.40 1.04 -17.09
CA LEU A 145 -3.44 1.44 -16.06
C LEU A 145 -2.00 1.28 -16.54
N LEU A 146 -1.71 0.22 -17.32
CA LEU A 146 -0.42 0.01 -17.96
C LEU A 146 -0.07 1.11 -18.97
N ALA A 147 -1.04 1.55 -19.78
CA ALA A 147 -0.84 2.66 -20.71
C ALA A 147 -0.49 3.95 -19.99
N ARG A 148 -1.16 4.25 -18.87
CA ARG A 148 -0.83 5.41 -18.02
C ARG A 148 0.57 5.30 -17.41
N LEU A 149 0.92 4.14 -16.88
CA LEU A 149 2.25 3.88 -16.30
C LEU A 149 3.37 4.06 -17.33
N MET A 150 3.16 3.56 -18.54
CA MET A 150 4.13 3.63 -19.62
C MET A 150 4.09 4.97 -20.38
N GLU A 151 3.20 5.88 -20.00
CA GLU A 151 2.96 7.16 -20.67
C GLU A 151 2.71 6.97 -22.19
N LEU A 152 1.85 6.01 -22.51
CA LEU A 152 1.45 5.71 -23.87
C LEU A 152 0.47 6.78 -24.39
N ASN A 153 0.53 7.05 -25.68
CA ASN A 153 -0.50 7.85 -26.35
C ASN A 153 -1.71 6.97 -26.74
N ASP A 154 -2.82 7.60 -27.15
CA ASP A 154 -4.07 6.92 -27.48
C ASP A 154 -3.90 5.79 -28.52
N THR A 155 -3.00 5.98 -29.50
CA THR A 155 -2.72 4.95 -30.50
C THR A 155 -2.01 3.74 -29.90
N GLN A 156 -1.04 3.97 -29.02
CA GLN A 156 -0.30 2.91 -28.32
C GLN A 156 -1.18 2.21 -27.28
N GLU A 157 -2.03 2.94 -26.57
CA GLU A 157 -3.05 2.37 -25.67
C GLU A 157 -4.03 1.47 -26.43
N GLY A 158 -4.49 1.90 -27.61
CA GLY A 158 -5.32 1.06 -28.48
C GLY A 158 -4.63 -0.23 -28.91
N VAL A 159 -3.34 -0.17 -29.28
CA VAL A 159 -2.55 -1.37 -29.62
C VAL A 159 -2.37 -2.28 -28.41
N LEU A 160 -2.10 -1.72 -27.23
CA LEU A 160 -2.00 -2.49 -25.99
C LEU A 160 -3.32 -3.19 -25.68
N SER A 161 -4.45 -2.49 -25.87
CA SER A 161 -5.79 -3.05 -25.63
C SER A 161 -6.11 -4.20 -26.59
N ILE A 162 -5.70 -4.08 -27.86
CA ILE A 162 -5.79 -5.19 -28.83
C ILE A 162 -4.95 -6.38 -28.36
N ALA A 163 -3.73 -6.14 -27.86
CA ALA A 163 -2.87 -7.21 -27.37
C ALA A 163 -3.49 -7.98 -26.21
N PHE A 164 -4.09 -7.28 -25.24
CA PHE A 164 -4.87 -7.90 -24.17
C PHE A 164 -6.07 -8.69 -24.71
N ARG A 165 -6.82 -8.12 -25.65
CA ARG A 165 -7.98 -8.81 -26.23
C ARG A 165 -7.60 -10.09 -26.95
N VAL A 166 -6.50 -10.09 -27.70
CA VAL A 166 -5.97 -11.29 -28.36
C VAL A 166 -5.57 -12.34 -27.33
N ALA A 167 -4.89 -11.93 -26.26
CA ALA A 167 -4.55 -12.85 -25.17
C ALA A 167 -5.80 -13.48 -24.53
N ASP A 168 -6.84 -12.68 -24.25
CA ASP A 168 -8.11 -13.18 -23.69
C ASP A 168 -8.79 -14.18 -24.63
N ASP A 169 -8.88 -13.86 -25.93
CA ASP A 169 -9.54 -14.71 -26.93
C ASP A 169 -8.76 -16.02 -27.16
N GLU A 170 -7.43 -16.02 -26.95
CA GLU A 170 -6.56 -17.21 -27.01
C GLU A 170 -6.38 -17.93 -25.66
N GLY A 171 -6.95 -17.39 -24.57
CA GLY A 171 -6.81 -17.96 -23.23
C GLY A 171 -5.40 -17.86 -22.64
N LEU A 172 -4.63 -16.86 -23.07
CA LEU A 172 -3.27 -16.58 -22.59
C LEU A 172 -3.33 -15.66 -21.36
N LEU A 173 -2.81 -16.13 -20.24
CA LEU A 173 -2.60 -15.29 -19.06
C LEU A 173 -1.33 -14.46 -19.22
N ILE A 174 -1.39 -13.17 -18.91
CA ILE A 174 -0.24 -12.27 -18.96
C ILE A 174 0.15 -11.98 -17.51
N LEU A 175 1.11 -12.74 -16.98
CA LEU A 175 1.45 -12.67 -15.55
C LEU A 175 2.51 -11.60 -15.32
N ASP A 176 3.56 -11.60 -16.13
CA ASP A 176 4.71 -10.72 -15.97
C ASP A 176 5.05 -9.90 -17.24
N LEU A 177 6.12 -9.11 -17.16
CA LEU A 177 6.57 -8.26 -18.26
C LEU A 177 7.07 -9.07 -19.48
N LYS A 178 7.55 -10.31 -19.29
CA LYS A 178 8.01 -11.18 -20.37
C LYS A 178 6.82 -11.74 -21.14
N ASP A 179 5.76 -12.10 -20.45
CA ASP A 179 4.51 -12.54 -21.08
C ASP A 179 3.93 -11.40 -21.93
N LEU A 180 3.87 -10.17 -21.39
CA LEU A 180 3.36 -9.03 -22.15
C LEU A 180 4.20 -8.76 -23.40
N ARG A 181 5.52 -8.87 -23.28
CA ARG A 181 6.44 -8.77 -24.42
C ARG A 181 6.16 -9.84 -25.47
N ALA A 182 5.93 -11.09 -25.05
CA ALA A 182 5.62 -12.18 -25.96
C ALA A 182 4.30 -11.95 -26.70
N VAL A 183 3.25 -11.53 -26.00
CA VAL A 183 1.95 -11.19 -26.60
C VAL A 183 2.08 -10.02 -27.59
N LEU A 184 2.81 -8.97 -27.24
CA LEU A 184 3.05 -7.83 -28.14
C LEU A 184 3.78 -8.26 -29.42
N ASN A 185 4.75 -9.17 -29.32
CA ASN A 185 5.44 -9.73 -30.50
C ASN A 185 4.51 -10.61 -31.34
N LEU A 186 3.72 -11.47 -30.70
CA LEU A 186 2.73 -12.31 -31.38
C LEU A 186 1.75 -11.45 -32.21
N VAL A 187 1.23 -10.38 -31.61
CA VAL A 187 0.30 -9.46 -32.28
C VAL A 187 0.99 -8.74 -33.44
N ALA A 188 2.25 -8.34 -33.29
CA ALA A 188 3.01 -7.68 -34.36
C ALA A 188 3.27 -8.62 -35.55
N GLU A 189 3.64 -9.87 -35.29
CA GLU A 189 3.89 -10.89 -36.32
C GLU A 189 2.61 -11.25 -37.09
N ASN A 190 1.46 -11.24 -36.40
CA ASN A 190 0.16 -11.61 -36.96
C ASN A 190 -0.71 -10.42 -37.38
N ALA A 191 -0.17 -9.19 -37.38
CA ALA A 191 -0.93 -7.95 -37.57
C ALA A 191 -1.82 -7.95 -38.83
N GLY A 192 -1.38 -8.57 -39.92
CA GLY A 192 -2.16 -8.69 -41.16
C GLY A 192 -3.45 -9.49 -40.99
N THR A 193 -3.41 -10.57 -40.22
CA THR A 193 -4.57 -11.44 -39.95
C THR A 193 -5.50 -10.82 -38.90
N LEU A 194 -4.93 -10.15 -37.90
CA LEU A 194 -5.68 -9.51 -36.81
C LEU A 194 -6.41 -8.24 -37.27
N ARG A 195 -5.95 -7.61 -38.36
CA ARG A 195 -6.44 -6.31 -38.82
C ARG A 195 -7.94 -6.25 -39.04
N THR A 196 -8.54 -7.31 -39.60
CA THR A 196 -9.98 -7.34 -39.90
C THR A 196 -10.84 -7.46 -38.65
N THR A 197 -10.32 -8.10 -37.60
CA THR A 197 -11.07 -8.42 -36.38
C THR A 197 -10.88 -7.36 -35.31
N TYR A 198 -9.64 -6.93 -35.09
CA TYR A 198 -9.27 -6.05 -33.96
C TYR A 198 -8.83 -4.65 -34.39
N GLY A 199 -8.67 -4.42 -35.70
CA GLY A 199 -8.17 -3.16 -36.23
C GLY A 199 -6.66 -3.14 -36.42
N ASN A 200 -6.13 -1.99 -36.84
CA ASN A 200 -4.76 -1.90 -37.32
C ASN A 200 -3.73 -1.85 -36.17
N VAL A 201 -2.82 -2.83 -36.16
CA VAL A 201 -1.65 -2.82 -35.27
C VAL A 201 -0.40 -2.47 -36.07
N SER A 202 0.22 -1.33 -35.77
CA SER A 202 1.47 -0.93 -36.43
C SER A 202 2.69 -1.43 -35.67
N SER A 203 3.71 -1.91 -36.39
CA SER A 203 5.00 -2.32 -35.81
C SER A 203 5.71 -1.16 -35.08
N ALA A 204 5.51 0.07 -35.55
CA ALA A 204 6.02 1.27 -34.90
C ALA A 204 5.42 1.48 -33.50
N SER A 205 4.11 1.29 -33.35
CA SER A 205 3.42 1.37 -32.05
C SER A 205 3.89 0.27 -31.11
N VAL A 206 3.95 -0.98 -31.58
CA VAL A 206 4.45 -2.11 -30.77
C VAL A 206 5.88 -1.85 -30.30
N GLY A 207 6.76 -1.42 -31.20
CA GLY A 207 8.15 -1.07 -30.85
C GLY A 207 8.25 0.07 -29.84
N ALA A 208 7.32 1.03 -29.85
CA ALA A 208 7.26 2.09 -28.85
C ALA A 208 6.84 1.55 -27.47
N ILE A 209 5.84 0.67 -27.41
CA ILE A 209 5.40 0.01 -26.17
C ILE A 209 6.54 -0.82 -25.59
N LEU A 210 7.21 -1.64 -26.41
CA LEU A 210 8.34 -2.48 -25.97
C LEU A 210 9.50 -1.66 -25.38
N ARG A 211 9.79 -0.46 -25.92
CA ARG A 211 10.79 0.43 -25.32
C ARG A 211 10.35 0.98 -23.96
N ARG A 212 9.06 1.26 -23.76
CA ARG A 212 8.54 1.69 -22.46
C ARG A 212 8.56 0.54 -21.44
N LEU A 213 8.26 -0.67 -21.89
CA LEU A 213 8.36 -1.88 -21.08
C LEU A 213 9.79 -2.08 -20.54
N LEU A 214 10.81 -1.91 -21.38
CA LEU A 214 12.21 -1.99 -20.96
C LEU A 214 12.58 -0.95 -19.89
N VAL A 215 12.04 0.27 -19.97
CA VAL A 215 12.26 1.30 -18.94
C VAL A 215 11.64 0.87 -17.61
N LEU A 216 10.46 0.24 -17.65
CA LEU A 216 9.78 -0.26 -16.46
C LEU A 216 10.55 -1.43 -15.82
N GLU A 217 11.07 -2.36 -16.62
CA GLU A 217 11.97 -3.43 -16.17
C GLU A 217 13.20 -2.86 -15.44
N GLN A 218 13.85 -1.85 -16.04
CA GLN A 218 15.02 -1.18 -15.44
C GLN A 218 14.70 -0.48 -14.11
N GLN A 219 13.46 -0.05 -13.92
CA GLN A 219 12.98 0.55 -12.66
C GLN A 219 12.59 -0.50 -11.60
N GLY A 220 12.72 -1.79 -11.93
CA GLY A 220 12.42 -2.92 -11.06
C GLY A 220 10.98 -3.42 -11.17
N GLY A 221 10.30 -3.18 -12.29
CA GLY A 221 8.96 -3.73 -12.56
C GLY A 221 8.90 -5.25 -12.44
N ASP A 222 9.99 -5.97 -12.72
CA ASP A 222 10.09 -7.44 -12.59
C ASP A 222 9.88 -7.93 -11.14
N PHE A 223 10.08 -7.08 -10.13
CA PHE A 223 9.81 -7.45 -8.74
C PHE A 223 8.33 -7.32 -8.38
N PHE A 224 7.62 -6.42 -9.08
CA PHE A 224 6.23 -6.08 -8.84
C PHE A 224 5.25 -6.90 -9.70
N PHE A 225 5.58 -7.16 -10.97
CA PHE A 225 4.72 -7.94 -11.85
C PHE A 225 5.00 -9.44 -11.73
N GLY A 226 4.02 -10.19 -11.25
CA GLY A 226 4.07 -11.64 -11.13
C GLY A 226 3.23 -12.17 -9.97
N GLU A 227 3.43 -13.44 -9.63
CA GLU A 227 2.66 -14.15 -8.60
C GLU A 227 3.50 -14.44 -7.34
N PRO A 228 2.85 -14.65 -6.17
CA PRO A 228 1.42 -14.49 -5.91
C PRO A 228 1.06 -13.00 -5.85
N ALA A 229 -0.05 -12.62 -6.49
CA ALA A 229 -0.59 -11.27 -6.39
C ALA A 229 -1.09 -10.99 -4.96
N LEU A 230 -1.00 -9.73 -4.54
CA LEU A 230 -1.50 -9.28 -3.25
C LEU A 230 -3.02 -9.40 -3.24
N ALA A 231 -3.55 -10.29 -2.40
CA ALA A 231 -4.97 -10.34 -2.14
C ALA A 231 -5.36 -9.23 -1.16
N LEU A 232 -6.40 -8.45 -1.48
CA LEU A 232 -6.86 -7.38 -0.57
C LEU A 232 -7.22 -7.92 0.82
N SER A 233 -7.70 -9.16 0.90
CA SER A 233 -7.97 -9.85 2.15
C SER A 233 -6.75 -9.96 3.08
N ASP A 234 -5.52 -9.96 2.55
CA ASP A 234 -4.30 -9.99 3.34
C ASP A 234 -4.08 -8.68 4.11
N LEU A 235 -4.49 -7.55 3.54
CA LEU A 235 -4.42 -6.24 4.20
C LEU A 235 -5.51 -6.05 5.26
N MET A 236 -6.58 -6.85 5.21
CA MET A 236 -7.76 -6.70 6.07
C MET A 236 -7.77 -7.65 7.27
N ARG A 237 -6.62 -8.24 7.62
CA ARG A 237 -6.51 -9.25 8.67
C ARG A 237 -6.40 -8.64 10.06
N GLY A 238 -6.94 -9.35 11.05
CA GLY A 238 -6.65 -9.16 12.46
C GLY A 238 -5.64 -10.20 12.98
N ASP A 239 -5.00 -9.90 14.09
CA ASP A 239 -4.20 -10.86 14.86
C ASP A 239 -5.09 -11.74 15.76
N LEU A 240 -4.48 -12.73 16.42
CA LEU A 240 -5.19 -13.65 17.32
C LEU A 240 -5.70 -12.98 18.61
N SER A 241 -5.27 -11.75 18.90
CA SER A 241 -5.77 -10.95 20.03
C SER A 241 -6.99 -10.10 19.69
N GLY A 242 -7.45 -10.14 18.43
CA GLY A 242 -8.56 -9.33 17.94
C GLY A 242 -8.17 -7.92 17.50
N ARG A 243 -6.87 -7.61 17.46
CA ARG A 243 -6.35 -6.32 16.98
C ARG A 243 -6.16 -6.34 15.46
N GLY A 244 -6.45 -5.25 14.78
CA GLY A 244 -6.23 -5.11 13.34
C GLY A 244 -4.74 -5.04 13.02
N ILE A 245 -4.27 -5.72 11.98
CA ILE A 245 -2.86 -5.65 11.58
C ILE A 245 -2.57 -4.28 10.94
N VAL A 246 -1.45 -3.67 11.32
CA VAL A 246 -0.91 -2.48 10.67
C VAL A 246 0.05 -2.90 9.56
N ASN A 247 -0.37 -2.69 8.33
CA ASN A 247 0.38 -2.96 7.10
C ASN A 247 1.26 -1.75 6.79
N VAL A 248 2.57 -1.92 6.87
CA VAL A 248 3.54 -0.85 6.63
C VAL A 248 4.26 -1.13 5.32
N LEU A 249 4.02 -0.30 4.31
CA LEU A 249 4.78 -0.34 3.06
C LEU A 249 6.11 0.39 3.23
N ALA A 250 7.22 -0.35 3.11
CA ALA A 250 8.55 0.22 3.07
C ALA A 250 8.76 0.95 1.72
N ALA A 251 8.69 2.28 1.73
CA ALA A 251 8.71 3.11 0.52
C ALA A 251 10.02 3.88 0.30
N ASP A 252 11.06 3.65 1.10
CA ASP A 252 12.33 4.40 1.06
C ASP A 252 13.10 4.22 -0.25
N GLN A 253 13.19 3.00 -0.78
CA GLN A 253 13.74 2.75 -2.12
C GLN A 253 12.75 3.11 -3.22
N LEU A 254 11.46 2.98 -2.92
CA LEU A 254 10.37 3.21 -3.87
C LEU A 254 10.27 4.69 -4.30
N MET A 255 10.69 5.63 -3.45
CA MET A 255 10.88 7.03 -3.82
C MET A 255 11.83 7.25 -5.00
N GLN A 256 12.78 6.33 -5.23
CA GLN A 256 13.71 6.41 -6.36
C GLN A 256 13.05 5.93 -7.67
N SER A 257 11.92 5.23 -7.57
CA SER A 257 11.10 4.74 -8.69
C SER A 257 9.65 5.28 -8.59
N PRO A 258 9.45 6.61 -8.71
CA PRO A 258 8.15 7.26 -8.44
C PRO A 258 7.02 6.77 -9.34
N ARG A 259 7.32 6.29 -10.56
CA ARG A 259 6.32 5.70 -11.46
C ARG A 259 5.77 4.40 -10.90
N LEU A 260 6.65 3.51 -10.45
CA LEU A 260 6.26 2.23 -9.87
C LEU A 260 5.44 2.43 -8.58
N TYR A 261 5.81 3.44 -7.78
CA TYR A 261 5.03 3.82 -6.59
C TYR A 261 3.61 4.27 -6.94
N ALA A 262 3.49 5.24 -7.85
CA ALA A 262 2.21 5.79 -8.26
C ALA A 262 1.32 4.71 -8.87
N THR A 263 1.91 3.81 -9.66
CA THR A 263 1.23 2.64 -10.21
C THR A 263 0.69 1.73 -9.13
N PHE A 264 1.53 1.32 -8.16
CA PHE A 264 1.07 0.46 -7.08
C PHE A 264 -0.09 1.10 -6.32
N LEU A 265 0.01 2.40 -5.98
CA LEU A 265 -1.07 3.08 -5.27
C LEU A 265 -2.35 3.17 -6.11
N LEU A 266 -2.23 3.49 -7.40
CA LEU A 266 -3.38 3.58 -8.29
C LEU A 266 -4.05 2.22 -8.48
N TRP A 267 -3.26 1.17 -8.71
CA TRP A 267 -3.74 -0.21 -8.79
C TRP A 267 -4.44 -0.62 -7.48
N LEU A 268 -3.81 -0.38 -6.32
CA LEU A 268 -4.41 -0.73 -5.04
C LEU A 268 -5.74 0.01 -4.80
N LEU A 269 -5.82 1.28 -5.19
CA LEU A 269 -7.07 2.05 -5.13
C LEU A 269 -8.15 1.49 -6.07
N SER A 270 -7.77 1.07 -7.28
CA SER A 270 -8.68 0.39 -8.21
C SER A 270 -9.19 -0.94 -7.63
N GLU A 271 -8.30 -1.78 -7.09
CA GLU A 271 -8.69 -3.05 -6.46
C GLU A 271 -9.61 -2.85 -5.26
N LEU A 272 -9.34 -1.84 -4.43
CA LEU A 272 -10.23 -1.47 -3.32
C LEU A 272 -11.63 -1.10 -3.82
N PHE A 273 -11.71 -0.32 -4.91
CA PHE A 273 -12.97 0.12 -5.48
C PHE A 273 -13.75 -1.04 -6.13
N GLU A 274 -13.05 -1.96 -6.79
CA GLU A 274 -13.68 -3.08 -7.49
C GLU A 274 -14.10 -4.21 -6.53
N GLN A 275 -13.28 -4.52 -5.53
CA GLN A 275 -13.53 -5.66 -4.64
C GLN A 275 -14.38 -5.31 -3.41
N LEU A 276 -14.34 -4.08 -2.92
CA LEU A 276 -15.11 -3.70 -1.73
C LEU A 276 -16.49 -3.17 -2.09
N PRO A 277 -17.55 -3.65 -1.44
CA PRO A 277 -18.89 -3.12 -1.66
C PRO A 277 -18.99 -1.69 -1.11
N GLU A 278 -19.75 -0.86 -1.80
CA GLU A 278 -20.20 0.42 -1.26
C GLU A 278 -21.14 0.17 -0.07
N VAL A 279 -20.79 0.74 1.08
CA VAL A 279 -21.56 0.61 2.32
C VAL A 279 -21.73 1.99 2.97
N GLY A 280 -22.85 2.19 3.68
CA GLY A 280 -23.12 3.42 4.42
C GLY A 280 -22.25 3.57 5.67
N ASP A 281 -22.88 3.58 6.85
CA ASP A 281 -22.21 3.82 8.12
C ASP A 281 -22.07 2.53 8.97
N PRO A 282 -21.04 1.70 8.74
CA PRO A 282 -20.75 0.56 9.62
C PRO A 282 -20.26 1.03 10.99
N GLU A 283 -20.39 0.19 12.03
CA GLU A 283 -19.96 0.52 13.40
C GLU A 283 -18.47 0.93 13.49
N ARG A 284 -17.64 0.35 12.61
CA ARG A 284 -16.23 0.70 12.43
C ARG A 284 -15.78 0.44 10.99
N PRO A 285 -14.72 1.10 10.51
CA PRO A 285 -14.17 0.84 9.18
C PRO A 285 -13.63 -0.60 9.07
N LYS A 286 -13.64 -1.16 7.86
CA LYS A 286 -13.01 -2.48 7.60
C LYS A 286 -11.50 -2.39 7.36
N LEU A 287 -11.01 -1.23 6.91
CA LEU A 287 -9.62 -0.94 6.60
C LEU A 287 -9.45 0.58 6.60
N VAL A 288 -8.35 1.08 7.16
CA VAL A 288 -7.99 2.51 7.13
C VAL A 288 -6.71 2.69 6.35
N PHE A 289 -6.69 3.65 5.42
CA PHE A 289 -5.51 4.02 4.64
C PHE A 289 -4.95 5.36 5.10
N PHE A 290 -3.64 5.40 5.34
CA PHE A 290 -2.88 6.63 5.51
C PHE A 290 -1.93 6.84 4.33
N PHE A 291 -2.13 7.97 3.64
CA PHE A 291 -1.21 8.48 2.63
C PHE A 291 -0.34 9.58 3.29
N ASP A 292 0.99 9.41 3.26
CA ASP A 292 1.99 10.45 3.58
C ASP A 292 2.68 10.93 2.30
#